data_AF-A0A426CJC4-F1
#
_entry.id   AF-A0A426CJC4-F1
#
_cell.length_a   1.000
_cell.length_b   1.000
_cell.length_c   1.000
_cell.angle_alpha   90.00
_cell.angle_beta   90.00
_cell.angle_gamma   90.00
#
_symmetry.space_group_name_H-M   'P 1'
#
loop_
_entity.id
_entity.type
_entity.pdbx_description
1 polymer ?
#
loop_
_entity_poly.entity_id
_entity_poly.type
_entity_poly.pdbx_seq_one_letter_code
_entity_poly.pdbx_strand_id
1 'polypeptide(L)'
;MKKTVLMHDQYRRESLNRRSRNLTVLHPFFMLETFKATRLAKTGISTKHYDLHRIAMVILDKVILEMGSPAKGATYTQLLEATLPTLRAANQDCTDHEADILTTLVLEHLCNEQQRTDFSVRWQFEKDDGTMEWLEHRFKIIDPHESPENETIYDASNQAINFFLSSLEVELEASQAARDAAYQHYMKRGRFEDAALVAEESRKLTIQYHTKIRRALTAIERNIFEVEYVRDTMPIIKNARQHMNERLEIDIAHITDIDQRLETTTGPAASHLPHLHHMRGIFQSSRQHNITLFREIMGAHEKFRNEQTRQKFRPRSPQAIFDPQTDALIPALKHPIGPLHEWIENNTHLFLPLQIPKPPDHADLVNKHLLNPPPSPPAPEDTAPERIEEQPARERFTKHDIAAARALIENLPHNHSTTLQNLLTEGRRQGLSDNALHHLSLKILQWFAEDAPIRVTNIPESPDPTSTPDPDLPPPNLDDPIFHGDNLAIHRPSPPPPPPPADKT
;
A
#
# COMPACT_ATOMS: atom_id res chain seq x y z
N MET A 1 -2.48 40.18 -9.25
CA MET A 1 -1.50 39.08 -9.09
C MET A 1 -0.45 39.38 -8.01
N LYS A 2 0.37 40.46 -8.09
CA LYS A 2 1.39 40.75 -7.06
C LYS A 2 0.86 40.88 -5.62
N LYS A 3 -0.31 41.50 -5.42
CA LYS A 3 -0.93 41.69 -4.08
C LYS A 3 -1.44 40.38 -3.45
N THR A 4 -1.93 39.46 -4.27
CA THR A 4 -2.41 38.13 -3.85
C THR A 4 -1.25 37.21 -3.46
N VAL A 5 -0.12 37.30 -4.18
CA VAL A 5 1.11 36.55 -3.85
C VAL A 5 1.71 37.04 -2.53
N LEU A 6 1.80 38.36 -2.33
CA LEU A 6 2.30 38.95 -1.07
C LEU A 6 1.46 38.53 0.15
N MET A 7 0.12 38.48 -0.01
CA MET A 7 -0.79 38.04 1.06
C MET A 7 -0.64 36.53 1.35
N HIS A 8 -0.43 35.70 0.31
CA HIS A 8 -0.19 34.27 0.47
C HIS A 8 1.14 33.99 1.20
N ASP A 9 2.20 34.73 0.87
CA ASP A 9 3.52 34.59 1.52
C ASP A 9 3.50 35.04 2.98
N GLN A 10 2.76 36.10 3.30
CA GLN A 10 2.55 36.55 4.69
C GLN A 10 1.83 35.47 5.53
N TYR A 11 0.74 34.90 5.02
CA TYR A 11 0.03 33.82 5.71
C TYR A 11 0.88 32.57 5.87
N ARG A 12 1.67 32.23 4.83
CA ARG A 12 2.61 31.12 4.89
C ARG A 12 3.62 31.34 6.01
N ARG A 13 4.30 32.49 6.06
CA ARG A 13 5.28 32.85 7.08
C ARG A 13 4.70 32.75 8.49
N GLU A 14 3.57 33.40 8.74
CA GLU A 14 2.93 33.38 10.05
C GLU A 14 2.54 31.95 10.47
N SER A 15 2.01 31.16 9.53
CA SER A 15 1.65 29.77 9.80
C SER A 15 2.87 28.88 10.09
N LEU A 16 3.99 29.09 9.40
CA LEU A 16 5.24 28.35 9.62
C LEU A 16 5.85 28.72 10.97
N ASN A 17 5.86 30.00 11.32
CA ASN A 17 6.33 30.46 12.62
C ASN A 17 5.51 29.83 13.76
N ARG A 18 4.18 29.86 13.67
CA ARG A 18 3.31 29.21 14.68
C ARG A 18 3.55 27.71 14.77
N ARG A 19 3.74 27.02 13.64
CA ARG A 19 4.01 25.56 13.62
C ARG A 19 5.37 25.21 14.22
N SER A 20 6.41 25.96 13.86
CA SER A 20 7.77 25.79 14.39
C SER A 20 7.78 25.92 15.92
N ARG A 21 7.15 26.98 16.45
CA ARG A 21 6.97 27.15 17.90
C ARG A 21 6.20 26.00 18.53
N ASN A 22 5.06 25.61 17.96
CA ASN A 22 4.22 24.55 18.51
C ASN A 22 4.93 23.19 18.52
N LEU A 23 5.71 22.86 17.49
CA LEU A 23 6.49 21.62 17.45
C LEU A 23 7.55 21.61 18.56
N THR A 24 8.15 22.76 18.83
CA THR A 24 9.18 22.88 19.88
C THR A 24 8.59 22.66 21.28
N VAL A 25 7.33 23.06 21.50
CA VAL A 25 6.59 22.81 22.76
C VAL A 25 6.37 21.31 23.03
N LEU A 26 6.42 20.46 22.01
CA LEU A 26 6.26 19.01 22.15
C LEU A 26 7.51 18.29 22.66
N HIS A 27 8.65 18.98 22.65
CA HIS A 27 9.95 18.40 23.00
C HIS A 27 9.95 17.65 24.35
N PRO A 28 9.35 18.16 25.44
CA PRO A 28 9.34 17.45 26.72
C PRO A 28 8.65 16.09 26.65
N PHE A 29 7.62 15.91 25.82
CA PHE A 29 6.95 14.62 25.66
C PHE A 29 7.87 13.59 25.02
N PHE A 30 8.57 13.95 23.94
CA PHE A 30 9.51 13.03 23.27
C PHE A 30 10.67 12.60 24.16
N MET A 31 11.06 13.46 25.10
CA MET A 31 12.19 13.18 25.99
C MET A 31 11.85 12.19 27.11
N LEU A 32 10.58 11.92 27.40
CA LEU A 32 10.14 11.02 28.48
C LEU A 32 10.81 9.63 28.41
N GLU A 33 10.76 8.99 27.24
CA GLU A 33 11.39 7.67 27.04
C GLU A 33 12.92 7.73 26.99
N THR A 34 13.49 8.87 26.58
CA THR A 34 14.96 9.04 26.62
C THR A 34 15.46 9.14 28.06
N PHE A 35 14.68 9.78 28.93
CA PHE A 35 15.00 9.91 30.35
C PHE A 35 14.74 8.64 31.15
N LYS A 36 13.84 7.77 30.68
CA LYS A 36 13.52 6.48 31.30
C LYS A 36 14.75 5.65 31.62
N ALA A 37 15.66 5.45 30.67
CA ALA A 37 16.86 4.64 30.87
C ALA A 37 17.82 5.24 31.91
N THR A 38 17.94 6.57 31.95
CA THR A 38 18.91 7.26 32.82
C THR A 38 18.41 7.41 34.26
N ARG A 39 17.09 7.60 34.45
CA ARG A 39 16.47 7.88 35.75
C ARG A 39 16.09 6.61 36.50
N LEU A 40 15.48 5.64 35.81
CA LEU A 40 15.04 4.39 36.44
C LEU A 40 16.21 3.43 36.71
N ALA A 41 17.37 3.61 36.05
CA ALA A 41 18.59 2.86 36.38
C ALA A 41 19.00 2.96 37.85
N LYS A 42 18.60 4.03 38.56
CA LYS A 42 18.86 4.23 40.00
C LYS A 42 17.82 3.58 40.91
N THR A 43 16.66 3.20 40.37
CA THR A 43 15.51 2.68 41.15
C THR A 43 15.43 1.16 41.17
N GLY A 44 16.16 0.47 40.29
CA GLY A 44 16.15 -1.00 40.20
C GLY A 44 14.91 -1.61 39.52
N ILE A 45 13.96 -0.78 39.07
CA ILE A 45 12.71 -1.21 38.41
C ILE A 45 12.98 -1.62 36.95
N SER A 46 12.42 -2.75 36.52
CA SER A 46 12.48 -3.19 35.12
C SER A 46 11.60 -2.30 34.24
N THR A 47 12.22 -1.49 33.39
CA THR A 47 11.53 -0.47 32.59
C THR A 47 10.97 -0.97 31.27
N LYS A 48 11.21 -2.23 30.91
CA LYS A 48 10.87 -2.77 29.58
C LYS A 48 9.37 -2.81 29.31
N HIS A 49 8.56 -2.91 30.35
CA HIS A 49 7.12 -3.15 30.23
C HIS A 49 6.28 -1.86 30.20
N TYR A 50 6.81 -0.73 30.67
CA TYR A 50 6.05 0.51 30.83
C TYR A 50 6.29 1.45 29.64
N ASP A 51 5.28 2.19 29.17
CA ASP A 51 5.44 3.29 28.22
C ASP A 51 5.14 4.61 28.94
N LEU A 52 6.16 5.44 29.14
CA LEU A 52 6.00 6.70 29.87
C LEU A 52 5.17 7.73 29.11
N HIS A 53 5.09 7.65 27.77
CA HIS A 53 4.19 8.53 27.01
C HIS A 53 2.74 8.21 27.32
N ARG A 54 2.39 6.92 27.40
CA ARG A 54 1.05 6.48 27.75
C ARG A 54 0.65 6.97 29.14
N ILE A 55 1.57 6.87 30.12
CA ILE A 55 1.34 7.36 31.48
C ILE A 55 1.19 8.90 31.51
N ALA A 56 2.02 9.63 30.76
CA ALA A 56 1.90 11.08 30.63
C ALA A 56 0.54 11.51 30.06
N MET A 57 -0.01 10.76 29.10
CA MET A 57 -1.35 11.03 28.57
C MET A 57 -2.44 10.78 29.61
N VAL A 58 -2.33 9.72 30.43
CA VAL A 58 -3.29 9.46 31.51
C VAL A 58 -3.25 10.56 32.57
N ILE A 59 -2.05 11.02 32.95
CA ILE A 59 -1.88 12.13 33.88
C ILE A 59 -2.52 13.41 33.31
N LEU A 60 -2.23 13.76 32.05
CA LEU A 60 -2.82 14.92 31.40
C LEU A 60 -4.35 14.84 31.31
N ASP A 61 -4.89 13.69 30.92
CA ASP A 61 -6.34 13.46 30.84
C ASP A 61 -7.00 13.72 32.20
N LYS A 62 -6.41 13.14 33.27
CA LYS A 62 -6.92 13.31 34.63
C LYS A 62 -6.81 14.75 35.13
N VAL A 63 -5.68 15.42 34.89
CA VAL A 63 -5.50 16.84 35.24
C VAL A 63 -6.56 17.70 34.53
N ILE A 64 -6.72 17.53 33.22
CA ILE A 64 -7.66 18.31 32.40
C ILE A 64 -9.11 18.09 32.87
N LEU A 65 -9.46 16.85 33.22
CA LEU A 65 -10.77 16.52 33.77
C LEU A 65 -11.05 17.25 35.09
N GLU A 66 -10.09 17.24 36.02
CA GLU A 66 -10.26 17.85 37.35
C GLU A 66 -10.14 19.39 37.35
N MET A 67 -9.53 19.99 36.32
CA MET A 67 -9.60 21.45 36.10
C MET A 67 -11.05 21.94 35.88
N GLY A 68 -11.93 21.08 35.38
CA GLY A 68 -13.37 21.34 35.24
C GLY A 68 -14.18 21.11 36.53
N SER A 69 -13.54 20.59 37.58
CA SER A 69 -14.14 20.26 38.88
C SER A 69 -14.14 21.47 39.82
N PRO A 70 -14.98 21.52 40.88
CA PRO A 70 -14.97 22.61 41.86
C PRO A 70 -13.61 22.85 42.54
N ALA A 71 -12.78 21.80 42.63
CA ALA A 71 -11.43 21.85 43.19
C ALA A 71 -10.40 22.55 42.28
N LYS A 72 -10.70 22.75 40.98
CA LYS A 72 -9.84 23.42 39.98
C LYS A 72 -8.42 22.86 39.92
N GLY A 73 -8.29 21.57 39.64
CA GLY A 73 -6.99 20.91 39.49
C GLY A 73 -7.02 19.49 40.08
N ALA A 74 -6.08 18.64 39.68
CA ALA A 74 -5.97 17.27 40.19
C ALA A 74 -5.00 17.19 41.37
N THR A 75 -5.29 16.34 42.35
CA THR A 75 -4.35 16.01 43.45
C THR A 75 -3.44 14.85 43.05
N TYR A 76 -2.28 14.69 43.71
CA TYR A 76 -1.39 13.57 43.44
C TYR A 76 -2.08 12.20 43.61
N THR A 77 -2.89 12.05 44.67
CA THR A 77 -3.64 10.82 44.96
C THR A 77 -4.55 10.43 43.79
N GLN A 78 -5.26 11.40 43.21
CA GLN A 78 -6.10 11.19 42.04
C GLN A 78 -5.31 10.81 40.79
N LEU A 79 -4.10 11.35 40.63
CA LEU A 79 -3.21 10.98 39.52
C LEU A 79 -2.71 9.54 39.66
N LEU A 80 -2.28 9.16 40.87
CA LEU A 80 -1.83 7.79 41.17
C LEU A 80 -2.95 6.76 40.95
N GLU A 81 -4.16 7.05 41.42
CA GLU A 81 -5.34 6.19 41.19
C GLU A 81 -5.65 6.05 39.69
N ALA A 82 -5.45 7.10 38.89
CA ALA A 82 -5.71 7.07 37.46
C ALA A 82 -4.64 6.30 36.66
N THR A 83 -3.36 6.37 37.06
CA THR A 83 -2.26 5.70 36.35
C THR A 83 -2.18 4.20 36.68
N LEU A 84 -2.57 3.80 37.90
CA LEU A 84 -2.44 2.44 38.42
C LEU A 84 -3.05 1.35 37.51
N PRO A 85 -4.28 1.48 36.96
CA PRO A 85 -4.84 0.48 36.05
C PRO A 85 -4.00 0.30 34.79
N THR A 86 -3.46 1.39 34.24
CA THR A 86 -2.64 1.36 33.02
C THR A 86 -1.29 0.70 33.29
N LEU A 87 -0.69 0.96 34.45
CA LEU A 87 0.56 0.35 34.88
C LEU A 87 0.40 -1.16 35.14
N ARG A 88 -0.68 -1.59 35.79
CA ARG A 88 -0.99 -3.01 36.01
C ARG A 88 -1.35 -3.76 34.72
N ALA A 89 -1.95 -3.08 33.75
CA ALA A 89 -2.17 -3.65 32.42
C ALA A 89 -0.85 -3.88 31.66
N ALA A 90 0.13 -3.00 31.85
CA ALA A 90 1.46 -3.10 31.25
C ALA A 90 2.33 -4.18 31.92
N ASN A 91 2.23 -4.32 33.25
CA ASN A 91 2.88 -5.35 34.03
C ASN A 91 1.94 -5.82 35.16
N GLN A 92 1.47 -7.07 35.09
CA GLN A 92 0.52 -7.62 36.05
C GLN A 92 1.08 -7.68 37.48
N ASP A 93 2.41 -7.77 37.63
CA ASP A 93 3.11 -7.83 38.90
C ASP A 93 3.49 -6.44 39.45
N CYS A 94 2.98 -5.36 38.84
CA CYS A 94 3.29 -3.99 39.25
C CYS A 94 2.82 -3.72 40.69
N THR A 95 3.79 -3.42 41.55
CA THR A 95 3.54 -3.07 42.96
C THR A 95 3.09 -1.62 43.10
N ASP A 96 2.40 -1.29 44.19
CA ASP A 96 1.95 0.08 44.47
C ASP A 96 3.14 1.05 44.62
N HIS A 97 4.27 0.56 45.14
CA HIS A 97 5.51 1.34 45.24
C HIS A 97 6.12 1.65 43.86
N GLU A 98 6.10 0.69 42.92
CA GLU A 98 6.54 0.94 41.55
C GLU A 98 5.61 1.94 40.85
N ALA A 99 4.31 1.84 41.08
CA ALA A 99 3.33 2.76 40.50
C ALA A 99 3.50 4.20 41.00
N ASP A 100 3.78 4.36 42.30
CA ASP A 100 4.12 5.64 42.92
C ASP A 100 5.37 6.26 42.28
N ILE A 101 6.47 5.50 42.20
CA ILE A 101 7.72 5.96 41.58
C ILE A 101 7.52 6.38 40.11
N LEU A 102 6.80 5.57 39.32
CA LEU A 102 6.59 5.85 37.90
C LEU A 102 5.68 7.06 37.69
N THR A 103 4.63 7.20 38.49
CA THR A 103 3.71 8.35 38.42
C THR A 103 4.44 9.64 38.82
N THR A 104 5.19 9.60 39.91
CA THR A 104 6.03 10.72 40.36
C THR A 104 7.05 11.12 39.29
N LEU A 105 7.77 10.15 38.72
CA LEU A 105 8.78 10.43 37.70
C LEU A 105 8.20 11.16 36.48
N VAL A 106 7.05 10.72 35.99
CA VAL A 106 6.39 11.36 34.84
C VAL A 106 5.86 12.74 35.23
N LEU A 107 5.26 12.88 36.40
CA LEU A 107 4.73 14.15 36.89
C LEU A 107 5.83 15.20 37.09
N GLU A 108 6.91 14.85 37.78
CA GLU A 108 8.09 15.72 37.97
C GLU A 108 8.68 16.19 36.63
N HIS A 109 8.69 15.29 35.64
CA HIS A 109 9.16 15.63 34.30
C HIS A 109 8.22 16.62 33.62
N LEU A 110 6.90 16.41 33.67
CA LEU A 110 5.91 17.32 33.08
C LEU A 110 5.84 18.69 33.78
N CYS A 111 6.22 18.77 35.06
CA CYS A 111 6.38 20.02 35.81
C CYS A 111 7.75 20.68 35.64
N ASN A 112 8.69 20.05 34.92
CA ASN A 112 10.09 20.46 34.80
C ASN A 112 10.79 20.69 36.17
N GLU A 113 10.42 19.93 37.19
CA GLU A 113 10.93 20.15 38.57
C GLU A 113 12.45 20.01 38.67
N GLN A 114 13.07 19.32 37.72
CA GLN A 114 14.51 19.10 37.64
C GLN A 114 15.29 20.39 37.44
N GLN A 115 14.76 21.31 36.65
CA GLN A 115 15.38 22.63 36.42
C GLN A 115 14.84 23.68 37.40
N ARG A 116 13.77 23.36 38.15
CA ARG A 116 13.05 24.29 39.05
C ARG A 116 12.63 25.58 38.36
N THR A 117 12.39 25.51 37.06
CA THR A 117 12.01 26.63 36.19
C THR A 117 11.07 26.14 35.10
N ASP A 118 10.42 27.07 34.41
CA ASP A 118 9.68 26.80 33.18
C ASP A 118 10.56 26.10 32.14
N PHE A 119 9.94 25.31 31.26
CA PHE A 119 10.63 24.80 30.08
C PHE A 119 11.08 25.98 29.23
N SER A 120 12.34 25.97 28.80
CA SER A 120 12.88 26.95 27.87
C SER A 120 13.36 26.25 26.61
N VAL A 121 12.83 26.69 25.47
CA VAL A 121 13.20 26.15 24.16
C VAL A 121 13.51 27.27 23.19
N ARG A 122 14.48 27.03 22.29
CA ARG A 122 14.85 27.98 21.23
C ARG A 122 14.27 27.54 19.91
N TRP A 123 13.72 28.48 19.15
CA TRP A 123 13.17 28.23 17.82
C TRP A 123 13.49 29.40 16.87
N GLN A 124 13.47 29.13 15.57
CA GLN A 124 13.70 30.15 14.54
C GLN A 124 12.39 30.80 14.10
N PHE A 125 12.36 32.13 14.13
CA PHE A 125 11.28 32.98 13.70
C PHE A 125 11.69 33.79 12.46
N GLU A 126 10.86 33.75 11.42
CA GLU A 126 11.04 34.58 10.23
C GLU A 126 10.32 35.93 10.39
N LYS A 127 11.05 37.04 10.25
CA LYS A 127 10.54 38.40 10.31
C LYS A 127 9.85 38.85 9.03
N ASP A 128 9.20 40.01 9.09
CA ASP A 128 8.52 40.61 7.95
C ASP A 128 9.46 40.93 6.77
N ASP A 129 10.73 41.19 7.05
CA ASP A 129 11.80 41.46 6.10
C ASP A 129 12.49 40.19 5.54
N GLY A 130 12.05 38.99 5.95
CA GLY A 130 12.60 37.70 5.53
C GLY A 130 13.85 37.27 6.30
N THR A 131 14.27 38.00 7.34
CA THR A 131 15.39 37.59 8.19
C THR A 131 14.96 36.56 9.23
N MET A 132 15.86 35.62 9.55
CA MET A 132 15.63 34.58 10.55
C MET A 132 16.27 34.98 11.88
N GLU A 133 15.51 34.91 12.98
CA GLU A 133 16.02 35.14 14.34
C GLU A 133 15.75 33.95 15.26
N TRP A 134 16.64 33.71 16.22
CA TRP A 134 16.42 32.71 17.27
C TRP A 134 15.74 33.36 18.47
N LEU A 135 14.54 32.89 18.80
CA LEU A 135 13.80 33.33 19.98
C LEU A 135 13.78 32.23 21.04
N GLU A 136 13.77 32.65 22.30
CA GLU A 136 13.53 31.78 23.45
C GLU A 136 12.03 31.81 23.80
N HIS A 137 11.42 30.64 23.93
CA HIS A 137 10.04 30.49 24.36
C HIS A 137 10.02 29.73 25.69
N ARG A 138 9.42 30.36 26.71
CA ARG A 138 9.25 29.78 28.04
C ARG A 138 7.81 29.35 28.26
N PHE A 139 7.62 28.16 28.80
CA PHE A 139 6.29 27.60 29.03
C PHE A 139 6.28 26.53 30.11
N LYS A 140 5.10 26.24 30.63
CA LYS A 140 4.82 25.09 31.50
C LYS A 140 3.89 24.11 30.80
N ILE A 141 3.96 22.83 31.16
CA ILE A 141 3.02 21.80 30.70
C ILE A 141 2.00 21.53 31.80
N ILE A 142 2.47 21.14 32.98
CA ILE A 142 1.69 21.06 34.20
C ILE A 142 2.27 22.07 35.21
N ASP A 143 1.41 22.82 35.88
CA ASP A 143 1.77 23.78 36.91
C ASP A 143 1.22 23.33 38.28
N PRO A 144 2.07 23.10 39.28
CA PRO A 144 1.63 22.84 40.64
C PRO A 144 1.23 24.13 41.36
N HIS A 145 0.10 24.10 42.05
CA HIS A 145 -0.41 25.18 42.88
C HIS A 145 -0.86 24.65 44.24
N GLU A 146 -0.82 25.50 45.28
CA GLU A 146 -1.39 25.14 46.58
C GLU A 146 -2.89 25.47 46.60
N SER A 147 -3.70 24.46 46.88
CA SER A 147 -5.13 24.59 47.17
C SER A 147 -5.35 25.38 48.47
N PRO A 148 -6.51 26.04 48.66
CA PRO A 148 -6.90 26.61 49.95
C PRO A 148 -6.84 25.62 51.13
N GLU A 149 -6.90 24.33 50.87
CA GLU A 149 -6.80 23.24 51.85
C GLU A 149 -5.34 22.80 52.13
N ASN A 150 -4.35 23.54 51.60
CA ASN A 150 -2.92 23.30 51.76
C ASN A 150 -2.44 21.97 51.14
N GLU A 151 -3.17 21.49 50.12
CA GLU A 151 -2.82 20.34 49.28
C GLU A 151 -2.31 20.84 47.91
N THR A 152 -1.30 20.17 47.36
CA THR A 152 -0.79 20.47 46.01
C THR A 152 -1.78 19.97 44.95
N ILE A 153 -2.28 20.89 44.14
CA ILE A 153 -3.10 20.61 42.96
C ILE A 153 -2.33 20.93 41.68
N TYR A 154 -2.62 20.20 40.63
CA TYR A 154 -1.93 20.29 39.34
C TYR A 154 -2.89 20.79 38.26
N ASP A 155 -2.46 21.80 37.51
CA ASP A 155 -3.19 22.38 36.39
C ASP A 155 -2.42 22.19 35.07
N ALA A 156 -3.13 21.86 33.99
CA ALA A 156 -2.54 21.80 32.66
C ALA A 156 -2.52 23.19 32.01
N SER A 157 -1.40 23.54 31.39
CA SER A 157 -1.32 24.78 30.61
C SER A 157 -2.19 24.71 29.36
N ASN A 158 -2.61 25.86 28.83
CA ASN A 158 -3.33 25.92 27.55
C ASN A 158 -2.59 25.21 26.40
N GLN A 159 -1.26 25.17 26.45
CA GLN A 159 -0.45 24.50 25.43
C GLN A 159 -0.54 22.98 25.59
N ALA A 160 -0.52 22.48 26.83
CA ALA A 160 -0.72 21.07 27.14
C ALA A 160 -2.14 20.59 26.78
N ILE A 161 -3.17 21.39 27.10
CA ILE A 161 -4.56 21.11 26.73
C ILE A 161 -4.71 21.04 25.21
N ASN A 162 -4.21 22.03 24.48
CA ASN A 162 -4.28 22.03 23.01
C ASN A 162 -3.53 20.85 22.40
N PHE A 163 -2.38 20.48 22.95
CA PHE A 163 -1.66 19.28 22.52
C PHE A 163 -2.48 18.01 22.78
N PHE A 164 -2.97 17.82 24.00
CA PHE A 164 -3.78 16.68 24.39
C PHE A 164 -5.00 16.52 23.47
N LEU A 165 -5.76 17.60 23.26
CA LEU A 165 -6.90 17.62 22.34
C LEU A 165 -6.52 17.36 20.88
N SER A 166 -5.33 17.80 20.44
CA SER A 166 -4.83 17.50 19.09
C SER A 166 -4.29 16.07 18.93
N SER A 167 -3.93 15.43 20.04
CA SER A 167 -3.42 14.06 20.09
C SER A 167 -4.53 13.02 20.13
N LEU A 168 -5.71 13.40 20.65
CA LEU A 168 -6.95 12.74 20.30
C LEU A 168 -7.10 12.94 18.80
N GLU A 169 -7.09 11.84 18.02
CA GLU A 169 -7.55 11.90 16.63
C GLU A 169 -9.03 12.32 16.67
N VAL A 170 -9.29 13.62 16.84
CA VAL A 170 -10.61 14.19 16.70
C VAL A 170 -11.02 13.84 15.29
N GLU A 171 -12.14 13.11 15.17
CA GLU A 171 -12.73 12.77 13.89
C GLU A 171 -12.70 14.02 13.01
N LEU A 172 -12.20 13.87 11.79
CA LEU A 172 -11.93 14.99 10.91
C LEU A 172 -13.21 15.83 10.70
N GLU A 173 -14.34 15.16 10.72
CA GLU A 173 -15.70 15.67 10.68
C GLU A 173 -16.01 16.61 11.86
N ALA A 174 -15.66 16.23 13.09
CA ALA A 174 -15.83 17.07 14.28
C ALA A 174 -14.88 18.28 14.26
N SER A 175 -13.65 18.09 13.77
CA SER A 175 -12.71 19.20 13.55
C SER A 175 -13.26 20.21 12.53
N GLN A 176 -13.92 19.75 11.46
CA GLN A 176 -14.57 20.63 10.48
C GLN A 176 -15.73 21.41 11.10
N ALA A 177 -16.61 20.75 11.85
CA ALA A 177 -17.73 21.42 12.52
C ALA A 177 -17.26 22.53 13.48
N ALA A 178 -16.19 22.29 14.24
CA ALA A 178 -15.59 23.29 15.12
C ALA A 178 -15.04 24.49 14.33
N ARG A 179 -14.40 24.25 13.18
CA ARG A 179 -13.90 25.33 12.30
C ARG A 179 -15.02 26.11 11.66
N ASP A 180 -16.10 25.47 11.25
CA ASP A 180 -17.28 26.16 10.72
C ASP A 180 -17.92 27.05 11.79
N ALA A 181 -18.04 26.57 13.03
CA ALA A 181 -18.54 27.36 14.15
C ALA A 181 -17.64 28.58 14.45
N ALA A 182 -16.32 28.38 14.47
CA ALA A 182 -15.36 29.47 14.66
C ALA A 182 -15.40 30.49 13.51
N TYR A 183 -15.52 30.01 12.27
CA TYR A 183 -15.68 30.84 11.08
C TYR A 183 -16.93 31.72 11.20
N GLN A 184 -18.09 31.12 11.49
CA GLN A 184 -19.34 31.84 11.68
C GLN A 184 -19.25 32.86 12.82
N HIS A 185 -18.56 32.54 13.92
CA HIS A 185 -18.34 33.46 15.02
C HIS A 185 -17.58 34.72 14.58
N TYR A 186 -16.47 34.56 13.86
CA TYR A 186 -15.67 35.69 13.37
C TYR A 186 -16.40 36.50 12.31
N MET A 187 -17.10 35.84 11.39
CA MET A 187 -17.94 36.48 10.37
C MET A 187 -19.02 37.36 11.02
N LYS A 188 -19.74 36.86 12.04
CA LYS A 188 -20.75 37.64 12.76
C LYS A 188 -20.18 38.88 13.46
N ARG A 189 -18.94 38.82 13.94
CA ARG A 189 -18.25 39.93 14.62
C ARG A 189 -17.51 40.89 13.68
N GLY A 190 -17.58 40.68 12.35
CA GLY A 190 -16.87 41.50 11.37
C GLY A 190 -15.35 41.33 11.39
N ARG A 191 -14.83 40.29 12.06
CA ARG A 191 -13.39 39.97 12.14
C ARG A 191 -12.97 39.15 10.91
N PHE A 192 -12.96 39.80 9.74
CA PHE A 192 -12.77 39.10 8.45
C PHE A 192 -11.36 38.52 8.25
N GLU A 193 -10.34 39.09 8.89
CA GLU A 193 -8.98 38.58 8.84
C GLU A 193 -8.86 37.23 9.58
N ASP A 194 -9.39 37.14 10.79
CA ASP A 194 -9.45 35.89 11.55
C ASP A 194 -10.34 34.84 10.86
N ALA A 195 -11.47 35.26 10.28
CA ALA A 195 -12.31 34.37 9.49
C ALA A 195 -11.57 33.80 8.28
N ALA A 196 -10.72 34.60 7.63
CA ALA A 196 -9.90 34.14 6.50
C ALA A 196 -8.84 33.10 6.93
N LEU A 197 -8.23 33.28 8.09
CA LEU A 197 -7.33 32.28 8.68
C LEU A 197 -8.06 30.95 8.96
N VAL A 198 -9.26 31.02 9.54
CA VAL A 198 -10.07 29.82 9.81
C VAL A 198 -10.51 29.13 8.51
N ALA A 199 -10.86 29.89 7.46
CA ALA A 199 -11.18 29.33 6.15
C ALA A 199 -10.00 28.57 5.54
N GLU A 200 -8.77 29.07 5.70
CA GLU A 200 -7.56 28.39 5.25
C GLU A 200 -7.28 27.09 6.00
N GLU A 201 -7.59 27.05 7.30
CA GLU A 201 -7.50 25.83 8.09
C GLU A 201 -8.59 24.83 7.68
N SER A 202 -9.82 25.29 7.43
CA SER A 202 -10.92 24.47 6.91
C SER A 202 -10.56 23.84 5.56
N ARG A 203 -9.92 24.59 4.66
CA ARG A 203 -9.44 24.07 3.37
C ARG A 203 -8.49 22.88 3.55
N LYS A 204 -7.57 22.96 4.51
CA LYS A 204 -6.61 21.89 4.80
C LYS A 204 -7.33 20.64 5.31
N LEU A 205 -8.33 20.80 6.18
CA LEU A 205 -9.17 19.70 6.64
C LEU A 205 -9.92 19.04 5.48
N THR A 206 -10.51 19.82 4.57
CA THR A 206 -11.15 19.28 3.37
C THR A 206 -10.20 18.46 2.51
N ILE A 207 -8.95 18.92 2.32
CA ILE A 207 -7.93 18.18 1.58
C ILE A 207 -7.55 16.87 2.29
N GLN A 208 -7.39 16.91 3.62
CA GLN A 208 -7.11 15.72 4.43
C GLN A 208 -8.25 14.70 4.33
N TYR A 209 -9.50 15.17 4.39
CA TYR A 209 -10.69 14.33 4.22
C TYR A 209 -10.67 13.62 2.88
N HIS A 210 -10.47 14.39 1.82
CA HIS A 210 -10.42 13.90 0.47
C HIS A 210 -9.32 12.85 0.29
N THR A 211 -8.15 13.09 0.89
CA THR A 211 -7.03 12.16 0.87
C THR A 211 -7.35 10.85 1.60
N LYS A 212 -8.02 10.92 2.77
CA LYS A 212 -8.47 9.75 3.53
C LYS A 212 -9.41 8.89 2.70
N ILE A 213 -10.45 9.49 2.09
CA ILE A 213 -11.42 8.76 1.28
C ILE A 213 -10.80 8.18 0.02
N ARG A 214 -10.01 8.95 -0.73
CA ARG A 214 -9.35 8.44 -1.94
C ARG A 214 -8.40 7.29 -1.64
N ARG A 215 -7.65 7.32 -0.54
CA ARG A 215 -6.80 6.18 -0.13
C ARG A 215 -7.63 4.92 0.08
N ALA A 216 -8.79 5.02 0.73
CA ALA A 216 -9.69 3.88 0.90
C ALA A 216 -10.23 3.35 -0.44
N LEU A 217 -10.55 4.24 -1.40
CA LEU A 217 -11.00 3.84 -2.73
C LEU A 217 -9.87 3.21 -3.58
N THR A 218 -8.67 3.79 -3.57
CA THR A 218 -7.51 3.26 -4.32
C THR A 218 -7.02 1.93 -3.76
N ALA A 219 -7.21 1.65 -2.47
CA ALA A 219 -6.92 0.33 -1.90
C ALA A 219 -7.72 -0.78 -2.59
N ILE A 220 -9.00 -0.53 -2.91
CA ILE A 220 -9.86 -1.45 -3.67
C ILE A 220 -9.29 -1.68 -5.08
N GLU A 221 -8.86 -0.61 -5.75
CA GLU A 221 -8.32 -0.66 -7.13
C GLU A 221 -6.99 -1.43 -7.19
N ARG A 222 -6.16 -1.34 -6.14
CA ARG A 222 -4.83 -1.97 -6.11
C ARG A 222 -4.87 -3.46 -5.80
N ASN A 223 -5.55 -3.85 -4.72
CA ASN A 223 -5.62 -5.23 -4.31
C ASN A 223 -6.88 -5.50 -3.48
N ILE A 224 -7.89 -6.09 -4.12
CA ILE A 224 -9.15 -6.41 -3.42
C ILE A 224 -9.00 -7.52 -2.37
N PHE A 225 -7.91 -8.29 -2.39
CA PHE A 225 -7.69 -9.39 -1.44
C PHE A 225 -7.20 -8.90 -0.07
N GLU A 226 -6.56 -7.74 -0.01
CA GLU A 226 -6.06 -7.13 1.23
C GLU A 226 -7.12 -6.26 1.94
N VAL A 227 -8.27 -6.04 1.29
CA VAL A 227 -9.29 -5.10 1.76
C VAL A 227 -10.54 -5.85 2.22
N GLU A 228 -10.90 -5.72 3.50
CA GLU A 228 -12.17 -6.22 4.03
C GLU A 228 -13.30 -5.21 3.75
N TYR A 229 -13.86 -5.27 2.54
CA TYR A 229 -14.79 -4.24 2.04
C TYR A 229 -16.02 -4.03 2.92
N VAL A 230 -16.65 -5.09 3.42
CA VAL A 230 -17.90 -4.99 4.21
C VAL A 230 -17.65 -4.39 5.59
N ARG A 231 -16.57 -4.81 6.27
CA ARG A 231 -16.26 -4.36 7.63
C ARG A 231 -15.59 -2.99 7.65
N ASP A 232 -14.64 -2.74 6.75
CA ASP A 232 -13.74 -1.60 6.86
C ASP A 232 -14.09 -0.49 5.87
N THR A 233 -14.32 -0.82 4.60
CA THR A 233 -14.50 0.22 3.55
C THR A 233 -15.93 0.73 3.42
N MET A 234 -16.93 -0.15 3.58
CA MET A 234 -18.34 0.22 3.43
C MET A 234 -18.82 1.23 4.49
N PRO A 235 -18.45 1.11 5.79
CA PRO A 235 -18.79 2.13 6.78
C PRO A 235 -18.14 3.48 6.45
N ILE A 236 -16.89 3.50 6.00
CA ILE A 236 -16.18 4.72 5.59
C ILE A 236 -16.93 5.41 4.44
N ILE A 237 -17.31 4.66 3.40
CA ILE A 237 -18.08 5.19 2.26
C ILE A 237 -19.44 5.72 2.72
N LYS A 238 -20.16 4.99 3.58
CA LYS A 238 -21.48 5.40 4.09
C LYS A 238 -21.39 6.70 4.89
N ASN A 239 -20.44 6.78 5.83
CA ASN A 239 -20.21 7.97 6.63
C ASN A 239 -19.79 9.15 5.74
N ALA A 240 -18.94 8.91 4.74
CA ALA A 240 -18.54 9.94 3.79
C ALA A 240 -19.68 10.48 2.94
N ARG A 241 -20.65 9.64 2.54
CA ARG A 241 -21.85 10.11 1.84
C ARG A 241 -22.69 11.04 2.70
N GLN A 242 -22.92 10.68 3.96
CA GLN A 242 -23.68 11.51 4.88
C GLN A 242 -22.97 12.85 5.11
N HIS A 243 -21.68 12.78 5.47
CA HIS A 243 -20.88 13.97 5.74
C HIS A 243 -20.78 14.91 4.52
N MET A 244 -20.63 14.38 3.31
CA MET A 244 -20.55 15.20 2.10
C MET A 244 -21.86 15.92 1.76
N ASN A 245 -23.03 15.33 2.06
CA ASN A 245 -24.30 16.03 1.89
C ASN A 245 -24.38 17.25 2.82
N GLU A 246 -24.11 17.06 4.11
CA GLU A 246 -24.07 18.13 5.11
C GLU A 246 -23.04 19.21 4.71
N ARG A 247 -21.86 18.77 4.24
CA ARG A 247 -20.78 19.68 3.86
C ARG A 247 -21.13 20.56 2.66
N LEU A 248 -21.80 20.01 1.63
CA LEU A 248 -22.20 20.79 0.46
C LEU A 248 -23.21 21.88 0.82
N GLU A 249 -24.12 21.62 1.75
CA GLU A 249 -25.06 22.61 2.26
C GLU A 249 -24.34 23.73 3.03
N ILE A 250 -23.39 23.37 3.90
CA ILE A 250 -22.58 24.33 4.65
C ILE A 250 -21.73 25.21 3.70
N ASP A 251 -21.09 24.61 2.69
CA ASP A 251 -20.29 25.36 1.71
C ASP A 251 -21.16 26.36 0.92
N ILE A 252 -22.39 25.98 0.55
CA ILE A 252 -23.35 26.88 -0.08
C ILE A 252 -23.70 28.03 0.87
N ALA A 253 -24.03 27.73 2.13
CA ALA A 253 -24.37 28.75 3.13
C ALA A 253 -23.23 29.74 3.36
N HIS A 254 -21.98 29.27 3.42
CA HIS A 254 -20.81 30.13 3.55
C HIS A 254 -20.59 31.02 2.32
N ILE A 255 -20.74 30.49 1.10
CA ILE A 255 -20.63 31.29 -0.12
C ILE A 255 -21.72 32.38 -0.14
N THR A 256 -22.96 32.04 0.22
CA THR A 256 -24.07 32.99 0.28
C THR A 256 -23.84 34.08 1.33
N ASP A 257 -23.38 33.74 2.54
CA ASP A 257 -23.06 34.74 3.58
C ASP A 257 -21.92 35.68 3.13
N ILE A 258 -20.90 35.15 2.44
CA ILE A 258 -19.82 35.98 1.90
C ILE A 258 -20.34 36.89 0.78
N ASP A 259 -21.16 36.39 -0.14
CA ASP A 259 -21.71 37.17 -1.25
C ASP A 259 -22.56 38.34 -0.73
N GLN A 260 -23.42 38.09 0.26
CA GLN A 260 -24.20 39.15 0.92
C GLN A 260 -23.31 40.21 1.59
N ARG A 261 -22.18 39.80 2.17
CA ARG A 261 -21.21 40.73 2.79
C ARG A 261 -20.42 41.51 1.75
N LEU A 262 -20.09 40.90 0.61
CA LEU A 262 -19.45 41.61 -0.50
C LEU A 262 -20.36 42.70 -1.06
N GLU A 263 -21.66 42.45 -1.17
CA GLU A 263 -22.65 43.44 -1.63
C GLU A 263 -22.84 44.61 -0.65
N THR A 264 -22.80 44.33 0.65
CA THR A 264 -23.04 45.34 1.70
C THR A 264 -21.78 46.12 2.10
N THR A 265 -20.58 45.60 1.82
CA THR A 265 -19.31 46.24 2.18
C THR A 265 -19.00 47.39 1.22
N THR A 266 -19.21 48.64 1.68
CA THR A 266 -18.91 49.87 0.93
C THR A 266 -18.17 50.90 1.78
N GLY A 267 -17.52 51.88 1.13
CA GLY A 267 -16.86 53.01 1.82
C GLY A 267 -15.63 52.59 2.65
N PRO A 268 -15.46 53.07 3.91
CA PRO A 268 -14.27 52.79 4.72
C PRO A 268 -14.09 51.31 5.09
N ALA A 269 -15.14 50.48 4.98
CA ALA A 269 -15.05 49.02 5.16
C ALA A 269 -14.44 48.29 3.94
N ALA A 270 -14.14 49.00 2.84
CA ALA A 270 -13.54 48.44 1.63
C ALA A 270 -12.16 47.79 1.87
N SER A 271 -11.49 48.10 2.98
CA SER A 271 -10.24 47.44 3.41
C SER A 271 -10.42 45.92 3.64
N HIS A 272 -11.64 45.46 3.92
CA HIS A 272 -11.93 44.04 4.18
C HIS A 272 -12.29 43.23 2.92
N LEU A 273 -12.57 43.89 1.79
CA LEU A 273 -12.92 43.23 0.51
C LEU A 273 -11.91 42.16 0.07
N PRO A 274 -10.57 42.34 0.20
CA PRO A 274 -9.61 41.30 -0.16
C PRO A 274 -9.79 40.00 0.62
N HIS A 275 -10.10 40.10 1.92
CA HIS A 275 -10.33 38.94 2.79
C HIS A 275 -11.61 38.20 2.39
N LEU A 276 -12.69 38.93 2.11
CA LEU A 276 -13.95 38.36 1.64
C LEU A 276 -13.79 37.65 0.30
N HIS A 277 -13.10 38.26 -0.67
CA HIS A 277 -12.80 37.62 -1.95
C HIS A 277 -11.92 36.37 -1.81
N HIS A 278 -10.93 36.41 -0.92
CA HIS A 278 -10.07 35.25 -0.63
C HIS A 278 -10.87 34.07 -0.06
N MET A 279 -11.69 34.33 0.97
CA MET A 279 -12.57 33.33 1.56
C MET A 279 -13.55 32.74 0.55
N ARG A 280 -14.14 33.59 -0.32
CA ARG A 280 -15.02 33.13 -1.40
C ARG A 280 -14.30 32.15 -2.33
N GLY A 281 -13.06 32.48 -2.73
CA GLY A 281 -12.24 31.59 -3.55
C GLY A 281 -11.95 30.25 -2.88
N ILE A 282 -11.68 30.25 -1.58
CA ILE A 282 -11.47 29.03 -0.78
C ILE A 282 -12.72 28.14 -0.78
N PHE A 283 -13.90 28.67 -0.44
CA PHE A 283 -15.12 27.87 -0.34
C PHE A 283 -15.63 27.43 -1.71
N GLN A 284 -15.49 28.25 -2.76
CA GLN A 284 -15.81 27.83 -4.13
C GLN A 284 -14.93 26.67 -4.59
N SER A 285 -13.62 26.77 -4.34
CA SER A 285 -12.70 25.68 -4.64
C SER A 285 -13.04 24.43 -3.85
N SER A 286 -13.28 24.56 -2.54
CA SER A 286 -13.63 23.44 -1.65
C SER A 286 -14.93 22.75 -2.09
N ARG A 287 -15.96 23.52 -2.44
CA ARG A 287 -17.22 23.00 -3.00
C ARG A 287 -16.99 22.20 -4.27
N GLN A 288 -16.17 22.69 -5.19
CA GLN A 288 -15.86 21.97 -6.43
C GLN A 288 -15.15 20.64 -6.13
N HIS A 289 -14.21 20.62 -5.18
CA HIS A 289 -13.56 19.40 -4.73
C HIS A 289 -14.55 18.43 -4.09
N ASN A 290 -15.45 18.93 -3.23
CA ASN A 290 -16.47 18.13 -2.56
C ASN A 290 -17.47 17.51 -3.57
N ILE A 291 -17.87 18.24 -4.62
CA ILE A 291 -18.70 17.69 -5.71
C ILE A 291 -17.98 16.54 -6.45
N THR A 292 -16.70 16.73 -6.77
CA THR A 292 -15.90 15.69 -7.43
C THR A 292 -15.78 14.45 -6.55
N LEU A 293 -15.45 14.62 -5.27
CA LEU A 293 -15.37 13.52 -4.32
C LEU A 293 -16.72 12.82 -4.13
N PHE A 294 -17.80 13.57 -4.02
CA PHE A 294 -19.15 13.02 -3.89
C PHE A 294 -19.49 12.10 -5.08
N ARG A 295 -19.13 12.52 -6.30
CA ARG A 295 -19.29 11.68 -7.51
C ARG A 295 -18.46 10.40 -7.42
N GLU A 296 -17.20 10.48 -6.97
CA GLU A 296 -16.32 9.32 -6.79
C GLU A 296 -16.90 8.33 -5.75
N ILE A 297 -17.41 8.85 -4.63
CA ILE A 297 -18.03 8.04 -3.56
C ILE A 297 -19.30 7.35 -4.07
N MET A 298 -20.14 8.04 -4.85
CA MET A 298 -21.35 7.46 -5.41
C MET A 298 -21.06 6.31 -6.39
N GLY A 299 -19.98 6.42 -7.17
CA GLY A 299 -19.51 5.37 -8.07
C GLY A 299 -18.69 4.24 -7.40
N ALA A 300 -18.36 4.38 -6.11
CA ALA A 300 -17.44 3.47 -5.42
C ALA A 300 -17.93 2.01 -5.37
N HIS A 301 -19.25 1.80 -5.24
CA HIS A 301 -19.79 0.45 -5.18
C HIS A 301 -19.72 -0.28 -6.52
N GLU A 302 -19.99 0.42 -7.61
CA GLU A 302 -19.87 -0.12 -8.96
C GLU A 302 -18.40 -0.40 -9.29
N LYS A 303 -17.50 0.53 -8.97
CA LYS A 303 -16.06 0.32 -9.07
C LYS A 303 -15.60 -0.92 -8.31
N PHE A 304 -16.07 -1.13 -7.09
CA PHE A 304 -15.75 -2.33 -6.32
C PHE A 304 -16.20 -3.61 -7.02
N ARG A 305 -17.44 -3.66 -7.56
CA ARG A 305 -17.93 -4.84 -8.29
C ARG A 305 -17.11 -5.13 -9.54
N ASN A 306 -16.71 -4.07 -10.26
CA ASN A 306 -15.85 -4.19 -11.43
C ASN A 306 -14.47 -4.73 -11.05
N GLU A 307 -13.86 -4.19 -10.00
CA GLU A 307 -12.55 -4.66 -9.51
C GLU A 307 -12.62 -6.09 -8.92
N GLN A 308 -13.73 -6.45 -8.27
CA GLN A 308 -13.97 -7.82 -7.81
C GLN A 308 -14.02 -8.79 -8.98
N THR A 309 -14.70 -8.42 -10.05
CA THR A 309 -14.75 -9.22 -11.28
C THR A 309 -13.38 -9.34 -11.93
N ARG A 310 -12.65 -8.22 -12.02
CA ARG A 310 -11.32 -8.14 -12.62
C ARG A 310 -10.24 -8.93 -11.86
N GLN A 311 -10.24 -8.85 -10.53
CA GLN A 311 -9.15 -9.36 -9.68
C GLN A 311 -9.49 -10.69 -8.99
N LYS A 312 -10.75 -10.88 -8.56
CA LYS A 312 -11.16 -12.03 -7.74
C LYS A 312 -11.73 -13.18 -8.58
N PHE A 313 -12.51 -12.86 -9.61
CA PHE A 313 -13.18 -13.86 -10.45
C PHE A 313 -12.46 -14.17 -11.76
N ARG A 314 -11.33 -13.50 -12.04
CA ARG A 314 -10.49 -13.86 -13.18
C ARG A 314 -9.70 -15.14 -12.84
N PRO A 315 -9.72 -16.18 -13.69
CA PRO A 315 -8.88 -17.34 -13.49
C PRO A 315 -7.44 -16.86 -13.39
N ARG A 316 -6.79 -17.13 -12.26
CA ARG A 316 -5.38 -16.80 -12.08
C ARG A 316 -4.61 -17.55 -13.16
N SER A 317 -3.93 -16.83 -14.04
CA SER A 317 -2.88 -17.46 -14.84
C SER A 317 -1.92 -18.09 -13.83
N PRO A 318 -1.50 -19.36 -14.01
CA PRO A 318 -0.44 -19.90 -13.18
C PRO A 318 0.71 -18.89 -13.22
N GLN A 319 1.11 -18.43 -12.02
CA GLN A 319 2.20 -17.47 -11.87
C GLN A 319 3.45 -18.06 -12.49
N ALA A 320 4.34 -17.20 -12.99
CA ALA A 320 5.67 -17.59 -13.42
C ALA A 320 6.30 -18.50 -12.36
N ILE A 321 6.85 -19.63 -12.80
CA ILE A 321 7.38 -20.69 -11.94
C ILE A 321 8.64 -20.21 -11.16
N PHE A 322 9.18 -19.03 -11.50
CA PHE A 322 10.39 -18.45 -10.91
C PHE A 322 10.27 -16.93 -10.73
N ASP A 323 11.03 -16.38 -9.78
CA ASP A 323 11.20 -14.94 -9.54
C ASP A 323 12.29 -14.39 -10.49
N PRO A 324 11.96 -13.50 -11.44
CA PRO A 324 12.92 -12.98 -12.41
C PRO A 324 14.08 -12.19 -11.79
N GLN A 325 13.88 -11.60 -10.60
CA GLN A 325 14.94 -10.87 -9.93
C GLN A 325 15.91 -11.83 -9.22
N THR A 326 15.35 -12.73 -8.41
CA THR A 326 16.15 -13.61 -7.54
C THR A 326 16.77 -14.77 -8.33
N ASP A 327 16.00 -15.39 -9.21
CA ASP A 327 16.37 -16.64 -9.87
C ASP A 327 17.12 -16.42 -11.20
N ALA A 328 17.02 -15.23 -11.80
CA ALA A 328 17.59 -14.93 -13.10
C ALA A 328 18.56 -13.74 -13.11
N LEU A 329 18.10 -12.55 -12.70
CA LEU A 329 18.91 -11.33 -12.80
C LEU A 329 20.14 -11.37 -11.90
N ILE A 330 19.99 -11.74 -10.62
CA ILE A 330 21.11 -11.79 -9.68
C ILE A 330 22.19 -12.79 -10.11
N PRO A 331 21.86 -14.02 -10.55
CA PRO A 331 22.84 -14.93 -11.14
C PRO A 331 23.49 -14.38 -12.43
N ALA A 332 22.70 -13.80 -13.33
CA ALA A 332 23.20 -13.25 -14.59
C ALA A 332 24.27 -12.17 -14.39
N LEU A 333 24.10 -11.30 -13.40
CA LEU A 333 25.06 -10.24 -13.06
C LEU A 333 26.42 -10.77 -12.55
N LYS A 334 26.52 -12.05 -12.20
CA LYS A 334 27.78 -12.68 -11.76
C LYS A 334 28.64 -13.19 -12.93
N HIS A 335 28.11 -13.18 -14.16
CA HIS A 335 28.79 -13.70 -15.34
C HIS A 335 29.22 -12.58 -16.30
N PRO A 336 30.32 -12.78 -17.08
CA PRO A 336 30.71 -11.85 -18.14
C PRO A 336 29.63 -11.73 -19.22
N ILE A 337 29.49 -10.53 -19.80
CA ILE A 337 28.43 -10.20 -20.77
C ILE A 337 28.42 -11.08 -22.03
N GLY A 338 29.58 -11.51 -22.54
CA GLY A 338 29.68 -12.29 -23.78
C GLY A 338 28.97 -13.66 -23.69
N PRO A 339 29.42 -14.57 -22.79
CA PRO A 339 28.79 -15.87 -22.59
C PRO A 339 27.33 -15.76 -22.14
N LEU A 340 27.01 -14.72 -21.36
CA LEU A 340 25.64 -14.47 -20.90
C LEU A 340 24.71 -14.11 -22.06
N HIS A 341 25.16 -13.30 -23.01
CA HIS A 341 24.36 -12.93 -24.19
C HIS A 341 24.03 -14.15 -25.05
N GLU A 342 25.02 -14.98 -25.36
CA GLU A 342 24.84 -16.22 -26.12
C GLU A 342 23.91 -17.20 -25.39
N TRP A 343 24.05 -17.33 -24.08
CA TRP A 343 23.17 -18.16 -23.27
C TRP A 343 21.73 -17.63 -23.26
N ILE A 344 21.52 -16.31 -23.10
CA ILE A 344 20.19 -15.69 -23.12
C ILE A 344 19.51 -15.88 -24.50
N GLU A 345 20.22 -15.66 -25.61
CA GLU A 345 19.65 -15.85 -26.95
C GLU A 345 19.16 -17.29 -27.15
N ASN A 346 19.94 -18.28 -26.69
CA ASN A 346 19.58 -19.69 -26.83
C ASN A 346 18.49 -20.15 -25.83
N ASN A 347 18.39 -19.49 -24.67
CA ASN A 347 17.51 -19.90 -23.57
C ASN A 347 16.36 -18.93 -23.28
N THR A 348 16.08 -17.98 -24.19
CA THR A 348 14.97 -16.99 -24.05
C THR A 348 13.62 -17.66 -23.77
N HIS A 349 13.41 -18.86 -24.28
CA HIS A 349 12.19 -19.64 -24.07
C HIS A 349 11.94 -20.06 -22.61
N LEU A 350 12.97 -20.14 -21.76
CA LEU A 350 12.83 -20.42 -20.33
C LEU A 350 12.24 -19.22 -19.57
N PHE A 351 12.41 -18.02 -20.12
CA PHE A 351 11.87 -16.77 -19.57
C PHE A 351 10.45 -16.48 -20.03
N LEU A 352 9.97 -17.19 -21.05
CA LEU A 352 8.61 -17.05 -21.54
C LEU A 352 7.68 -17.93 -20.69
N PRO A 353 6.55 -17.40 -20.20
CA PRO A 353 5.60 -18.20 -19.45
C PRO A 353 5.10 -19.35 -20.34
N LEU A 354 4.87 -20.52 -19.74
CA LEU A 354 4.17 -21.64 -20.38
C LEU A 354 2.84 -21.12 -20.96
N GLN A 355 2.81 -20.94 -22.28
CA GLN A 355 1.56 -20.67 -22.99
C GLN A 355 0.79 -21.98 -23.09
N ILE A 356 0.07 -22.32 -22.02
CA ILE A 356 -0.95 -23.35 -22.09
C ILE A 356 -2.03 -22.77 -23.03
N PRO A 357 -2.28 -23.37 -24.21
CA PRO A 357 -3.39 -22.93 -25.04
C PRO A 357 -4.65 -23.11 -24.21
N LYS A 358 -5.34 -22.01 -23.90
CA LYS A 358 -6.56 -22.07 -23.11
C LYS A 358 -7.58 -22.86 -23.91
N PRO A 359 -8.02 -24.05 -23.46
CA PRO A 359 -9.18 -24.67 -24.07
C PRO A 359 -10.34 -23.67 -23.89
N PRO A 360 -11.13 -23.40 -24.95
CA PRO A 360 -12.26 -22.50 -24.81
C PRO A 360 -13.24 -23.12 -23.81
N ASP A 361 -13.35 -22.52 -22.64
CA ASP A 361 -14.40 -22.86 -21.67
C ASP A 361 -15.74 -22.41 -22.26
N HIS A 362 -16.72 -23.32 -22.28
CA HIS A 362 -18.07 -23.08 -22.79
C HIS A 362 -18.72 -21.88 -22.07
N ALA A 363 -18.45 -21.70 -20.78
CA ALA A 363 -18.94 -20.55 -20.02
C ALA A 363 -18.30 -19.23 -20.50
N ASP A 364 -17.02 -19.25 -20.88
CA ASP A 364 -16.30 -18.07 -21.38
C ASP A 364 -16.73 -17.72 -22.82
N LEU A 365 -16.97 -18.73 -23.67
CA LEU A 365 -17.52 -18.54 -25.03
C LEU A 365 -18.90 -17.89 -25.00
N VAL A 366 -19.80 -18.39 -24.15
CA VAL A 366 -21.16 -17.85 -24.05
C VAL A 366 -21.14 -16.47 -23.39
N ASN A 367 -20.43 -16.30 -22.28
CA ASN A 367 -20.49 -15.05 -21.52
C ASN A 367 -19.64 -13.92 -22.13
N LYS A 368 -18.44 -14.18 -22.67
CA LYS A 368 -17.60 -13.11 -23.25
C LYS A 368 -17.86 -12.84 -24.73
N HIS A 369 -18.15 -13.86 -25.52
CA HIS A 369 -18.19 -13.71 -26.99
C HIS A 369 -19.60 -13.65 -27.56
N LEU A 370 -20.61 -14.24 -26.90
CA LEU A 370 -21.98 -14.28 -27.40
C LEU A 370 -22.93 -13.33 -26.66
N LEU A 371 -22.82 -13.19 -25.34
CA LEU A 371 -23.77 -12.42 -24.53
C LEU A 371 -23.33 -10.99 -24.19
N ASN A 372 -22.02 -10.73 -24.16
CA ASN A 372 -21.51 -9.39 -23.93
C ASN A 372 -21.11 -8.73 -25.26
N PRO A 373 -21.57 -7.50 -25.55
CA PRO A 373 -21.01 -6.74 -26.66
C PRO A 373 -19.51 -6.56 -26.42
N PRO A 374 -18.68 -6.59 -27.48
CA PRO A 374 -17.24 -6.39 -27.33
C PRO A 374 -17.02 -5.09 -26.55
N PRO A 375 -16.13 -5.09 -25.54
CA PRO A 375 -15.86 -3.87 -24.77
C PRO A 375 -15.51 -2.76 -25.75
N SER A 376 -16.20 -1.62 -25.67
CA SER A 376 -15.82 -0.46 -26.45
C SER A 376 -14.35 -0.17 -26.15
N PRO A 377 -13.50 -0.02 -27.18
CA PRO A 377 -12.12 0.35 -26.95
C PRO A 377 -12.10 1.62 -26.09
N PRO A 378 -11.17 1.73 -25.12
CA PRO A 378 -10.99 2.97 -24.40
C PRO A 378 -10.86 4.11 -25.42
N ALA A 379 -11.44 5.27 -25.11
CA ALA A 379 -11.29 6.45 -25.96
C ALA A 379 -9.79 6.62 -26.26
N PRO A 380 -9.41 6.80 -27.54
CA PRO A 380 -8.00 6.84 -27.90
C PRO A 380 -7.33 7.94 -27.08
N GLU A 381 -6.43 7.55 -26.18
CA GLU A 381 -5.44 8.49 -25.67
C GLU A 381 -4.61 8.93 -26.88
N ASP A 382 -4.38 10.24 -27.01
CA ASP A 382 -3.65 10.90 -28.11
C ASP A 382 -2.14 10.57 -28.11
N THR A 383 -1.78 9.42 -27.54
CA THR A 383 -0.49 8.78 -27.74
C THR A 383 -0.62 7.90 -28.97
N ALA A 384 0.03 8.31 -30.06
CA ALA A 384 0.25 7.44 -31.20
C ALA A 384 0.73 6.07 -30.66
N PRO A 385 0.00 4.97 -30.93
CA PRO A 385 0.48 3.66 -30.53
C PRO A 385 1.86 3.53 -31.18
N GLU A 386 2.89 3.28 -30.36
CA GLU A 386 4.15 2.77 -30.90
C GLU A 386 3.75 1.59 -31.76
N ARG A 387 3.97 1.73 -33.06
CA ARG A 387 3.76 0.65 -34.01
C ARG A 387 4.82 -0.37 -33.68
N ILE A 388 4.52 -1.24 -32.73
CA ILE A 388 5.25 -2.48 -32.50
C ILE A 388 5.04 -3.22 -33.81
N GLU A 389 6.03 -3.15 -34.70
CA GLU A 389 6.12 -4.07 -35.80
C GLU A 389 6.13 -5.45 -35.16
N GLU A 390 5.02 -6.18 -35.27
CA GLU A 390 4.96 -7.59 -34.90
C GLU A 390 6.02 -8.28 -35.76
N GLN A 391 7.22 -8.40 -35.21
CA GLN A 391 8.24 -9.22 -35.81
C GLN A 391 7.64 -10.62 -35.88
N PRO A 392 7.57 -11.22 -37.07
CA PRO A 392 7.02 -12.57 -37.19
C PRO A 392 7.79 -13.45 -36.22
N ALA A 393 7.05 -14.15 -35.35
CA ALA A 393 7.63 -15.02 -34.34
C ALA A 393 8.68 -15.92 -35.02
N ARG A 394 9.94 -15.80 -34.61
CA ARG A 394 11.00 -16.67 -35.15
C ARG A 394 10.62 -18.10 -34.79
N GLU A 395 10.27 -18.90 -35.78
CA GLU A 395 9.97 -20.32 -35.60
C GLU A 395 11.22 -21.00 -35.03
N ARG A 396 11.12 -21.52 -33.79
CA ARG A 396 12.25 -22.17 -33.09
C ARG A 396 12.83 -23.35 -33.88
N PHE A 397 11.98 -24.05 -34.63
CA PHE A 397 12.37 -25.18 -35.47
C PHE A 397 12.27 -24.76 -36.93
N THR A 398 13.36 -24.82 -37.67
CA THR A 398 13.30 -24.57 -39.11
C THR A 398 12.59 -25.73 -39.80
N LYS A 399 12.05 -25.49 -41.00
CA LYS A 399 11.48 -26.57 -41.83
C LYS A 399 12.49 -27.69 -42.11
N HIS A 400 13.78 -27.36 -42.14
CA HIS A 400 14.86 -28.33 -42.29
C HIS A 400 15.02 -29.21 -41.04
N ASP A 401 15.02 -28.62 -39.84
CA ASP A 401 15.10 -29.34 -38.57
C ASP A 401 13.93 -30.31 -38.39
N ILE A 402 12.71 -29.85 -38.74
CA ILE A 402 11.49 -30.67 -38.68
C ILE A 402 11.57 -31.85 -39.66
N ALA A 403 12.06 -31.62 -40.89
CA ALA A 403 12.20 -32.67 -41.89
C ALA A 403 13.29 -33.68 -41.51
N ALA A 404 14.42 -33.22 -40.96
CA ALA A 404 15.51 -34.07 -40.49
C ALA A 404 15.07 -34.96 -39.32
N ALA A 405 14.38 -34.39 -38.32
CA ALA A 405 13.81 -35.14 -37.21
C ALA A 405 12.79 -36.19 -37.69
N ARG A 406 11.93 -35.82 -38.65
CA ARG A 406 10.93 -36.74 -39.22
C ARG A 406 11.57 -37.90 -40.00
N ALA A 407 12.59 -37.62 -40.82
CA ALA A 407 13.29 -38.64 -41.59
C ALA A 407 13.93 -39.71 -40.70
N LEU A 408 14.49 -39.32 -39.56
CA LEU A 408 15.08 -40.24 -38.59
C LEU A 408 14.04 -41.22 -38.02
N ILE A 409 12.81 -40.73 -37.78
CA ILE A 409 11.69 -41.57 -37.32
C ILE A 409 11.16 -42.47 -38.45
N GLU A 410 11.01 -41.92 -39.66
CA GLU A 410 10.51 -42.67 -40.82
C GLU A 410 11.46 -43.79 -41.28
N ASN A 411 12.76 -43.62 -41.03
CA ASN A 411 13.79 -44.62 -41.33
C ASN A 411 13.87 -45.76 -40.30
N LEU A 412 13.08 -45.72 -39.21
CA LEU A 412 13.03 -46.82 -38.26
C LEU A 412 12.38 -48.06 -38.88
N PRO A 413 13.04 -49.23 -38.85
CA PRO A 413 12.44 -50.46 -39.37
C PRO A 413 11.15 -50.82 -38.63
N HIS A 414 10.17 -51.34 -39.37
CA HIS A 414 8.93 -51.87 -38.79
C HIS A 414 9.25 -53.06 -37.87
N ASN A 415 8.51 -53.20 -36.76
CA ASN A 415 8.71 -54.21 -35.71
C ASN A 415 10.07 -54.11 -34.99
N HIS A 416 10.67 -52.92 -34.96
CA HIS A 416 11.85 -52.65 -34.16
C HIS A 416 11.48 -51.79 -32.95
N SER A 417 12.09 -52.11 -31.80
CA SER A 417 12.03 -51.29 -30.58
C SER A 417 13.37 -50.61 -30.40
N THR A 418 13.35 -49.29 -30.23
CA THR A 418 14.53 -48.48 -29.92
C THR A 418 14.24 -47.62 -28.69
N THR A 419 15.28 -47.01 -28.14
CA THR A 419 15.17 -46.08 -27.01
C THR A 419 15.36 -44.65 -27.47
N LEU A 420 14.81 -43.69 -26.73
CA LEU A 420 15.04 -42.26 -26.95
C LEU A 420 16.54 -41.95 -26.94
N GLN A 421 17.29 -42.54 -26.01
CA GLN A 421 18.75 -42.44 -25.94
C GLN A 421 19.45 -42.83 -27.25
N ASN A 422 19.06 -43.98 -27.83
CA ASN A 422 19.67 -44.48 -29.06
C ASN A 422 19.31 -43.61 -30.27
N LEU A 423 18.10 -43.06 -30.31
CA LEU A 423 17.70 -42.13 -31.37
C LEU A 423 18.44 -40.80 -31.31
N LEU A 424 18.65 -40.26 -30.10
CA LEU A 424 19.42 -39.03 -29.92
C LEU A 424 20.89 -39.24 -30.32
N THR A 425 21.46 -40.40 -29.94
CA THR A 425 22.82 -40.79 -30.31
C THR A 425 22.97 -40.95 -31.83
N GLU A 426 22.02 -41.63 -32.47
CA GLU A 426 22.00 -41.81 -33.93
C GLU A 426 21.83 -40.48 -34.66
N GLY A 427 20.98 -39.59 -34.14
CA GLY A 427 20.79 -38.26 -34.72
C GLY A 427 22.06 -37.40 -34.65
N ARG A 428 22.80 -37.46 -33.55
CA ARG A 428 24.12 -36.81 -33.46
C ARG A 428 25.13 -37.43 -34.42
N ARG A 429 25.14 -38.75 -34.59
CA ARG A 429 26.02 -39.44 -35.54
C ARG A 429 25.75 -39.01 -36.98
N GLN A 430 24.48 -38.75 -37.31
CA GLN A 430 24.05 -38.23 -38.62
C GLN A 430 24.25 -36.70 -38.76
N GLY A 431 24.76 -36.02 -37.73
CA GLY A 431 25.06 -34.58 -37.76
C GLY A 431 23.83 -33.68 -37.65
N LEU A 432 22.73 -34.15 -37.04
CA LEU A 432 21.55 -33.31 -36.82
C LEU A 432 21.86 -32.15 -35.85
N SER A 433 21.19 -31.02 -36.07
CA SER A 433 21.26 -29.86 -35.17
C SER A 433 20.60 -30.15 -33.82
N ASP A 434 21.02 -29.45 -32.76
CA ASP A 434 20.40 -29.58 -31.43
C ASP A 434 18.90 -29.23 -31.45
N ASN A 435 18.48 -28.29 -32.32
CA ASN A 435 17.08 -27.95 -32.52
C ASN A 435 16.28 -29.10 -33.17
N ALA A 436 16.88 -29.85 -34.11
CA ALA A 436 16.25 -31.02 -34.70
C ALA A 436 16.10 -32.16 -33.68
N LEU A 437 17.11 -32.38 -32.83
CA LEU A 437 17.03 -33.35 -31.73
C LEU A 437 15.99 -32.92 -30.68
N HIS A 438 15.88 -31.63 -30.38
CA HIS A 438 14.86 -31.09 -29.47
C HIS A 438 13.44 -31.26 -30.05
N HIS A 439 13.27 -31.04 -31.35
CA HIS A 439 12.00 -31.32 -32.03
C HIS A 439 11.62 -32.80 -31.99
N LEU A 440 12.60 -33.69 -32.20
CA LEU A 440 12.44 -35.14 -32.11
C LEU A 440 11.93 -35.56 -30.73
N SER A 441 12.56 -35.08 -29.65
CA SER A 441 12.15 -35.37 -28.27
C SER A 441 10.73 -34.89 -27.98
N LEU A 442 10.37 -33.67 -28.41
CA LEU A 442 9.01 -33.14 -28.24
C LEU A 442 7.96 -33.95 -29.01
N LYS A 443 8.30 -34.45 -30.21
CA LYS A 443 7.39 -35.30 -30.99
C LYS A 443 7.15 -36.66 -30.35
N ILE A 444 8.20 -37.26 -29.76
CA ILE A 444 8.09 -38.53 -29.03
C ILE A 444 7.23 -38.34 -27.75
N LEU A 445 7.41 -37.24 -27.02
CA LEU A 445 6.57 -36.89 -25.88
C LEU A 445 5.11 -36.62 -26.27
N GLN A 446 4.86 -35.99 -27.43
CA GLN A 446 3.51 -35.83 -27.95
C GLN A 446 2.82 -37.19 -28.18
N TRP A 447 3.54 -38.17 -28.72
CA TRP A 447 3.02 -39.51 -28.96
C TRP A 447 2.86 -40.36 -27.71
N PHE A 448 3.55 -40.03 -26.62
CA PHE A 448 3.28 -40.63 -25.32
C PHE A 448 1.87 -40.25 -24.80
N ALA A 449 1.36 -39.07 -25.18
CA ALA A 449 0.08 -38.55 -24.73
C ALA A 449 -1.12 -38.87 -25.65
N GLU A 450 -0.88 -39.30 -26.90
CA GLU A 450 -1.90 -39.57 -27.93
C GLU A 450 -1.86 -41.03 -28.42
N ASP A 451 -2.98 -41.57 -28.93
CA ASP A 451 -3.01 -42.84 -29.67
C ASP A 451 -2.33 -42.66 -31.05
N ALA A 452 -1.00 -42.69 -31.05
CA ALA A 452 -0.16 -42.45 -32.20
C ALA A 452 0.17 -43.74 -32.98
N PRO A 453 0.58 -43.64 -34.27
CA PRO A 453 1.03 -44.79 -35.06
C PRO A 453 2.33 -45.44 -34.54
N ILE A 454 3.02 -44.80 -33.60
CA ILE A 454 4.21 -45.31 -32.91
C ILE A 454 3.86 -45.40 -31.43
N ARG A 455 4.09 -46.56 -30.81
CA ARG A 455 3.83 -46.76 -29.38
C ARG A 455 5.05 -46.29 -28.59
N VAL A 456 4.84 -45.39 -27.64
CA VAL A 456 5.87 -44.90 -26.72
C VAL A 456 5.50 -45.32 -25.31
N THR A 457 6.40 -45.97 -24.59
CA THR A 457 6.17 -46.47 -23.22
C THR A 457 7.35 -46.15 -22.32
N ASN A 458 7.10 -45.93 -21.02
CA ASN A 458 8.18 -45.79 -20.04
C ASN A 458 8.91 -47.12 -19.85
N ILE A 459 10.23 -47.05 -19.68
CA ILE A 459 11.04 -48.18 -19.20
C ILE A 459 10.82 -48.27 -17.69
N PRO A 460 10.30 -49.38 -17.14
CA PRO A 460 10.03 -49.48 -15.71
C PRO A 460 11.32 -49.40 -14.89
N GLU A 461 11.33 -48.54 -13.87
CA GLU A 461 12.38 -48.58 -12.84
C GLU A 461 12.27 -49.89 -12.05
N SER A 462 13.41 -50.53 -11.75
CA SER A 462 13.41 -51.72 -10.90
C SER A 462 12.80 -51.35 -9.53
N PRO A 463 11.79 -52.08 -9.03
CA PRO A 463 11.11 -51.74 -7.78
C PRO A 463 11.99 -51.91 -6.53
N ASP A 464 13.22 -52.42 -6.68
CA ASP A 464 14.13 -52.70 -5.58
C ASP A 464 15.52 -52.06 -5.82
N PRO A 465 15.94 -51.03 -5.05
CA PRO A 465 17.20 -50.30 -5.26
C PRO A 465 18.46 -51.15 -5.02
N THR A 466 18.31 -52.40 -4.56
CA THR A 466 19.40 -53.36 -4.34
C THR A 466 19.50 -54.48 -5.39
N SER A 467 18.59 -54.55 -6.36
CA SER A 467 18.72 -55.52 -7.46
C SER A 467 19.78 -55.03 -8.47
N THR A 468 20.77 -55.86 -8.80
CA THR A 468 21.67 -55.61 -9.93
C THR A 468 20.84 -55.36 -11.19
N PRO A 469 21.02 -54.22 -11.90
CA PRO A 469 20.30 -53.95 -13.14
C PRO A 469 20.59 -55.07 -14.13
N ASP A 470 19.54 -55.62 -14.73
CA ASP A 470 19.66 -56.63 -15.78
C ASP A 470 20.46 -56.00 -16.94
N PRO A 471 21.66 -56.52 -17.28
CA PRO A 471 22.56 -55.88 -18.25
C PRO A 471 21.97 -55.80 -19.67
N ASP A 472 20.89 -56.53 -19.95
CA ASP A 472 20.17 -56.51 -21.22
C ASP A 472 19.04 -55.46 -21.26
N LEU A 473 18.71 -54.80 -20.14
CA LEU A 473 17.69 -53.73 -20.09
C LEU A 473 18.33 -52.34 -20.23
N PRO A 474 17.81 -51.49 -21.14
CA PRO A 474 18.29 -50.12 -21.27
C PRO A 474 18.05 -49.31 -19.99
N PRO A 475 18.94 -48.36 -19.65
CA PRO A 475 18.81 -47.57 -18.44
C PRO A 475 17.49 -46.77 -18.44
N PRO A 476 16.80 -46.67 -17.30
CA PRO A 476 15.51 -45.99 -17.19
C PRO A 476 15.65 -44.46 -17.30
N ASN A 477 16.83 -43.91 -17.01
CA ASN A 477 17.13 -42.49 -17.13
C ASN A 477 17.96 -42.21 -18.38
N LEU A 478 17.70 -41.05 -18.99
CA LEU A 478 18.44 -40.53 -20.12
C LEU A 478 19.82 -40.03 -19.67
N ASP A 479 20.88 -40.54 -20.32
CA ASP A 479 22.26 -40.10 -20.09
C ASP A 479 22.73 -39.27 -21.28
N ASP A 480 22.28 -38.03 -21.34
CA ASP A 480 22.49 -37.13 -22.46
C ASP A 480 23.07 -35.78 -22.00
N PRO A 481 24.04 -35.19 -22.74
CA PRO A 481 24.68 -33.94 -22.35
C PRO A 481 23.77 -32.71 -22.40
N ILE A 482 22.63 -32.77 -23.09
CA ILE A 482 21.71 -31.65 -23.32
C ILE A 482 20.31 -31.95 -22.76
N PHE A 483 19.86 -33.19 -22.82
CA PHE A 483 18.54 -33.62 -22.40
C PHE A 483 18.58 -34.40 -21.08
N HIS A 484 17.56 -34.23 -20.24
CA HIS A 484 17.43 -34.95 -18.97
C HIS A 484 16.01 -35.48 -18.80
N GLY A 485 15.85 -36.62 -18.13
CA GLY A 485 14.54 -37.24 -17.83
C GLY A 485 14.52 -38.74 -18.12
N ASP A 486 13.32 -39.29 -18.26
CA ASP A 486 13.10 -40.72 -18.50
C ASP A 486 13.55 -41.12 -19.92
N ASN A 487 14.20 -42.28 -20.03
CA ASN A 487 14.49 -42.90 -21.30
C ASN A 487 13.25 -43.64 -21.81
N LEU A 488 12.66 -43.16 -22.89
CA LEU A 488 11.42 -43.71 -23.43
C LEU A 488 11.69 -44.85 -24.42
N ALA A 489 10.93 -45.94 -24.31
CA ALA A 489 10.94 -47.04 -25.27
C ALA A 489 9.96 -46.73 -26.42
N ILE A 490 10.44 -46.87 -27.66
CA ILE A 490 9.74 -46.47 -28.88
C ILE A 490 9.59 -47.69 -29.78
N HIS A 491 8.36 -48.10 -30.02
CA HIS A 491 8.01 -49.27 -30.83
C HIS A 491 7.19 -48.86 -32.05
N ARG A 492 7.70 -49.20 -33.25
CA ARG A 492 6.98 -49.00 -34.51
C ARG A 492 6.22 -50.27 -34.91
N PRO A 493 4.88 -50.33 -34.78
CA PRO A 493 4.09 -51.48 -35.21
C PRO A 493 4.12 -51.70 -36.73
N SER A 494 3.91 -52.95 -37.15
CA SER A 494 3.73 -53.30 -38.57
C SER A 494 2.51 -52.57 -39.16
N PRO A 495 2.57 -52.12 -40.43
CA PRO A 495 1.39 -51.58 -41.10
C PRO A 495 0.28 -52.65 -41.16
N PRO A 496 -1.00 -52.24 -41.07
CA PRO A 496 -2.13 -53.16 -41.23
C PRO A 496 -2.12 -53.79 -42.63
N PRO A 497 -2.50 -55.08 -42.77
CA PRO A 497 -2.57 -55.73 -44.08
C PRO A 497 -3.55 -54.99 -45.00
N PRO A 498 -3.29 -54.94 -46.33
CA PRO A 498 -4.18 -54.28 -47.26
C PRO A 498 -5.58 -54.90 -47.20
N PRO A 499 -6.65 -54.10 -47.30
CA PRO A 499 -8.01 -54.63 -47.29
C PRO A 499 -8.20 -55.61 -48.46
N PRO A 500 -8.93 -56.72 -48.25
CA PRO A 500 -9.16 -57.70 -49.30
C PRO A 500 -9.85 -57.03 -50.50
N PRO A 501 -9.54 -57.47 -51.74
CA PRO A 501 -10.12 -56.88 -52.94
C PRO A 501 -11.64 -56.97 -52.87
N ALA A 502 -12.32 -55.84 -53.07
CA ALA A 502 -13.77 -55.79 -53.10
C ALA A 502 -14.30 -56.68 -54.22
N ASP A 503 -15.02 -57.74 -53.85
CA ASP A 503 -15.78 -58.55 -54.80
C ASP A 503 -16.78 -57.65 -55.51
N LYS A 504 -16.65 -57.57 -56.85
CA LYS A 504 -17.65 -56.94 -57.70
C LYS A 504 -18.86 -57.87 -57.78
N THR A 505 -19.92 -57.51 -57.10
CA THR A 505 -21.29 -57.97 -57.39
C THR A 505 -22.16 -56.82 -57.83
#